data_AF-A0A819KX04-F1
#
_entry.id   AF-A0A819KX04-F1
#
_cell.length_a   1.000
_cell.length_b   1.000
_cell.length_c   1.000
_cell.angle_alpha   90.00
_cell.angle_beta   90.00
_cell.angle_gamma   90.00
#
_symmetry.space_group_name_H-M   'P 1'
#
loop_
_entity.id
_entity.type
_entity.pdbx_description
1 polymer ?
#
loop_
_entity_poly.entity_id
_entity_poly.type
_entity_poly.pdbx_seq_one_letter_code
_entity_poly.pdbx_strand_id
1 'polypeptide(L)'
;GFNTTVDVKLQQWAEKELPRQCVHIGHLVLLDEFQGLIEREQKKSSYDSITNDLKMHVVQACRSRHQWDSKALDSLRVIQSQALQDRNVPDKQQWESATKFMENVLRKELEHEESELLSNINQSSWKKLIGLQRSTIEEKYRQQCVKELDKVLMSRQQLNQTTKANQVLRSILDQDELTTVKKNLQAQKIDVSNEFINDTWQRVYKIHFLKHNLMTCIDCRRFFYYYQKGFSDQGLDCHEVVFFWRLKRMIEITSNAIRQQISNIETRRLEREVKDILDDFSGDETLKANLLKGKRVDLAEELKRVRQVQEKLEEFIEALNTEK
;
A
#
# COMPACT_ATOMS: atom_id res chain seq x y z
N GLY A 1 26.10 -9.65 -9.79
CA GLY A 1 24.93 -9.73 -10.66
C GLY A 1 23.74 -9.16 -9.95
N PHE A 2 23.40 -7.90 -10.24
CA PHE A 2 22.30 -7.13 -9.62
C PHE A 2 20.96 -7.91 -9.60
N ASN A 3 20.69 -8.70 -10.64
CA ASN A 3 19.50 -9.55 -10.75
C ASN A 3 19.35 -10.60 -9.62
N THR A 4 20.43 -11.24 -9.17
CA THR A 4 20.33 -12.31 -8.15
C THR A 4 20.00 -11.75 -6.77
N THR A 5 20.60 -10.62 -6.38
CA THR A 5 20.33 -9.99 -5.08
C THR A 5 18.91 -9.42 -5.02
N VAL A 6 18.46 -8.79 -6.12
CA VAL A 6 17.09 -8.26 -6.22
C VAL A 6 16.07 -9.40 -6.20
N ASP A 7 16.31 -10.49 -6.93
CA ASP A 7 15.46 -11.69 -6.90
C ASP A 7 15.38 -12.29 -5.48
N VAL A 8 16.50 -12.41 -4.77
CA VAL A 8 16.51 -12.94 -3.39
C VAL A 8 15.70 -12.05 -2.45
N LYS A 9 15.86 -10.72 -2.54
CA LYS A 9 15.07 -9.79 -1.71
C LYS A 9 13.58 -9.86 -2.03
N LEU A 10 13.22 -9.97 -3.32
CA LEU A 10 11.83 -10.11 -3.74
C LEU A 10 11.22 -11.39 -3.18
N GLN A 11 11.94 -12.51 -3.28
CA GLN A 11 11.50 -13.80 -2.74
C GLN A 11 11.30 -13.71 -1.22
N GLN A 12 12.26 -13.15 -0.49
CA GLN A 12 12.16 -12.97 0.97
C GLN A 12 10.97 -12.11 1.37
N TRP A 13 10.72 -11.01 0.66
CA TRP A 13 9.56 -10.16 0.90
C TRP A 13 8.24 -10.90 0.63
N ALA A 14 8.16 -11.64 -0.48
CA ALA A 14 6.98 -12.42 -0.85
C ALA A 14 6.70 -13.59 0.11
N GLU A 15 7.71 -14.16 0.76
CA GLU A 15 7.51 -15.28 1.70
C GLU A 15 7.17 -14.81 3.12
N LYS A 16 7.72 -13.68 3.56
CA LYS A 16 7.67 -13.25 4.97
C LYS A 16 6.72 -12.10 5.23
N GLU A 17 6.77 -11.06 4.42
CA GLU A 17 6.11 -9.78 4.67
C GLU A 17 4.76 -9.72 3.95
N LEU A 18 4.77 -9.99 2.65
CA LEU A 18 3.60 -9.78 1.79
C LEU A 18 2.35 -10.57 2.22
N PRO A 19 2.40 -11.88 2.55
CA PRO A 19 1.20 -12.63 2.96
C PRO A 19 0.52 -12.01 4.19
N ARG A 20 1.32 -11.51 5.14
CA ARG A 20 0.82 -10.88 6.36
C ARG A 20 0.16 -9.54 6.05
N GLN A 21 0.79 -8.72 5.22
CA GLN A 21 0.21 -7.45 4.77
C GLN A 21 -1.10 -7.68 4.01
N CYS A 22 -1.16 -8.72 3.16
CA CYS A 22 -2.36 -9.11 2.44
C CYS A 22 -3.52 -9.50 3.35
N VAL A 23 -3.26 -10.36 4.35
CA VAL A 23 -4.26 -10.73 5.36
C VAL A 23 -4.71 -9.52 6.17
N HIS A 24 -3.78 -8.66 6.58
CA HIS A 24 -4.09 -7.44 7.33
C HIS A 24 -4.99 -6.49 6.52
N ILE A 25 -4.63 -6.21 5.27
CA ILE A 25 -5.45 -5.37 4.38
C ILE A 25 -6.81 -6.02 4.12
N GLY A 26 -6.85 -7.34 3.92
CA GLY A 26 -8.10 -8.09 3.77
C GLY A 26 -9.02 -7.92 4.97
N HIS A 27 -8.46 -8.02 6.19
CA HIS A 27 -9.19 -7.83 7.46
C HIS A 27 -9.75 -6.41 7.59
N LEU A 28 -8.93 -5.39 7.28
CA LEU A 28 -9.37 -3.99 7.29
C LEU A 28 -10.51 -3.76 6.30
N VAL A 29 -10.38 -4.24 5.06
CA VAL A 29 -11.39 -4.06 4.01
C VAL A 29 -12.70 -4.78 4.36
N LEU A 30 -12.62 -6.01 4.89
CA LEU A 30 -13.81 -6.77 5.29
C LEU A 30 -14.60 -6.02 6.37
N LEU A 31 -13.92 -5.52 7.40
CA LEU A 31 -14.56 -4.81 8.51
C LEU A 31 -15.06 -3.41 8.11
N ASP A 32 -14.33 -2.73 7.22
CA ASP A 32 -14.75 -1.44 6.67
C ASP A 32 -16.03 -1.59 5.81
N GLU A 33 -16.09 -2.59 4.93
CA GLU A 33 -17.32 -2.87 4.18
C GLU A 33 -18.46 -3.30 5.09
N PHE A 34 -18.21 -4.11 6.13
CA PHE A 34 -19.23 -4.48 7.11
C PHE A 34 -19.82 -3.25 7.81
N GLN A 35 -18.98 -2.33 8.27
CA GLN A 35 -19.44 -1.06 8.85
C GLN A 35 -20.18 -0.20 7.80
N GLY A 36 -19.66 -0.12 6.58
CA GLY A 36 -20.27 0.62 5.48
C GLY A 36 -21.67 0.12 5.13
N LEU A 37 -21.95 -1.18 5.27
CA LEU A 37 -23.31 -1.72 5.10
C LEU A 37 -24.28 -1.13 6.12
N ILE A 38 -23.88 -1.03 7.39
CA ILE A 38 -24.71 -0.45 8.46
C ILE A 38 -24.96 1.04 8.21
N GLU A 39 -23.93 1.79 7.82
CA GLU A 39 -24.05 3.22 7.50
C GLU A 39 -24.95 3.48 6.29
N ARG A 40 -24.92 2.60 5.28
CA ARG A 40 -25.81 2.68 4.11
C ARG A 40 -27.27 2.41 4.50
N GLU A 41 -27.53 1.49 5.43
CA GLU A 41 -28.89 1.26 5.94
C GLU A 41 -29.44 2.47 6.69
N GLN A 42 -28.61 3.10 7.53
CA GLN A 42 -29.00 4.27 8.33
C GLN A 42 -29.49 5.46 7.48
N LYS A 43 -29.07 5.53 6.21
CA LYS A 43 -29.47 6.59 5.28
C LYS A 43 -30.85 6.37 4.62
N LYS A 44 -31.50 5.23 4.83
CA LYS A 44 -32.82 4.93 4.23
C LYS A 44 -33.93 5.71 4.96
N SER A 45 -34.89 6.25 4.21
CA SER A 45 -36.01 7.04 4.77
C SER A 45 -36.90 6.26 5.75
N SER A 46 -36.90 4.93 5.69
CA SER A 46 -37.67 4.04 6.57
C SER A 46 -36.81 3.38 7.66
N TYR A 47 -35.64 3.95 7.95
CA TYR A 47 -34.68 3.36 8.89
C TYR A 47 -35.12 3.52 10.35
N ASP A 48 -35.07 2.43 11.11
CA ASP A 48 -35.34 2.42 12.55
C ASP A 48 -34.04 2.50 13.35
N SER A 49 -33.87 3.57 14.12
CA SER A 49 -32.66 3.82 14.91
C SER A 49 -32.56 3.00 16.19
N ILE A 50 -33.61 2.27 16.57
CA ILE A 50 -33.69 1.50 17.82
C ILE A 50 -32.57 0.47 18.00
N THR A 51 -31.97 -0.01 16.89
CA THR A 51 -30.88 -1.01 16.90
C THR A 51 -29.50 -0.41 16.64
N ASN A 52 -29.36 0.91 16.56
CA ASN A 52 -28.09 1.56 16.22
C ASN A 52 -26.98 1.20 17.20
N ASP A 53 -27.24 1.36 18.50
CA ASP A 53 -26.25 1.12 19.54
C ASP A 53 -25.84 -0.35 19.55
N LEU A 54 -26.80 -1.26 19.39
CA LEU A 54 -26.53 -2.70 19.22
C LEU A 54 -25.63 -2.97 18.01
N LYS A 55 -25.97 -2.45 16.83
CA LYS A 55 -25.19 -2.63 15.59
C LYS A 55 -23.75 -2.12 15.76
N MET A 56 -23.56 -0.96 16.40
CA MET A 56 -22.23 -0.41 16.65
C MET A 56 -21.40 -1.28 17.61
N HIS A 57 -22.02 -1.80 18.67
CA HIS A 57 -21.35 -2.71 19.61
C HIS A 57 -20.99 -4.05 18.95
N VAL A 58 -21.86 -4.57 18.08
CA VAL A 58 -21.56 -5.78 17.28
C VAL A 58 -20.37 -5.53 16.36
N VAL A 59 -20.32 -4.41 15.63
CA VAL A 59 -19.16 -4.06 14.78
C VAL A 59 -17.88 -3.98 15.61
N GLN A 60 -17.91 -3.34 16.78
CA GLN A 60 -16.74 -3.22 17.64
C GLN A 60 -16.29 -4.57 18.22
N ALA A 61 -17.23 -5.45 18.56
CA ALA A 61 -16.93 -6.82 18.99
C ALA A 61 -16.34 -7.65 17.85
N CYS A 62 -16.87 -7.56 16.63
CA CYS A 62 -16.28 -8.20 15.45
C CYS A 62 -14.86 -7.69 15.19
N ARG A 63 -14.61 -6.37 15.30
CA ARG A 63 -13.28 -5.77 15.13
C ARG A 63 -12.24 -6.36 16.10
N SER A 64 -12.64 -6.69 17.33
CA SER A 64 -11.72 -7.23 18.35
C SER A 64 -11.59 -8.76 18.31
N ARG A 65 -12.66 -9.48 17.95
CA ARG A 65 -12.70 -10.95 17.98
C ARG A 65 -12.32 -11.60 16.64
N HIS A 66 -12.59 -10.95 15.52
CA HIS A 66 -12.44 -11.59 14.21
C HIS A 66 -10.98 -11.86 13.86
N GLN A 67 -10.69 -13.14 13.62
CA GLN A 67 -9.37 -13.60 13.18
C GLN A 67 -9.48 -14.27 11.82
N TRP A 68 -8.64 -13.82 10.89
CA TRP A 68 -8.53 -14.39 9.55
C TRP A 68 -8.15 -15.87 9.59
N ASP A 69 -8.50 -16.63 8.55
CA ASP A 69 -8.22 -18.07 8.52
C ASP A 69 -6.70 -18.31 8.64
N SER A 70 -6.32 -19.09 9.64
CA SER A 70 -4.94 -19.53 9.90
C SER A 70 -4.24 -20.11 8.66
N LYS A 71 -5.00 -20.75 7.76
CA LYS A 71 -4.47 -21.36 6.52
C LYS A 71 -4.22 -20.35 5.40
N ALA A 72 -4.76 -19.14 5.51
CA ALA A 72 -4.65 -18.13 4.45
C ALA A 72 -3.20 -17.72 4.20
N LEU A 73 -2.39 -17.60 5.25
CA LEU A 73 -0.98 -17.19 5.12
C LEU A 73 -0.18 -18.17 4.28
N ASP A 74 -0.31 -19.47 4.55
CA ASP A 74 0.41 -20.50 3.79
C ASP A 74 -0.10 -20.61 2.36
N SER A 75 -1.42 -20.51 2.16
CA SER A 75 -2.03 -20.47 0.83
C SER A 75 -1.50 -19.29 0.00
N LEU A 76 -1.46 -18.08 0.58
CA LEU A 76 -0.94 -16.89 -0.08
C LEU A 76 0.55 -17.00 -0.41
N ARG A 77 1.37 -17.55 0.50
CA ARG A 77 2.80 -17.80 0.24
C ARG A 77 3.02 -18.67 -0.98
N VAL A 78 2.27 -19.77 -1.12
CA VAL A 78 2.38 -20.69 -2.25
C VAL A 78 2.02 -19.97 -3.55
N ILE A 79 0.87 -19.28 -3.58
CA ILE A 79 0.39 -18.54 -4.75
C ILE A 79 1.39 -17.45 -5.17
N GLN A 80 1.90 -16.68 -4.21
CA GLN A 80 2.84 -15.59 -4.45
C GLN A 80 4.19 -16.10 -4.97
N SER A 81 4.74 -17.14 -4.34
CA SER A 81 5.99 -17.76 -4.76
C SER A 81 5.86 -18.35 -6.17
N GLN A 82 4.77 -19.07 -6.46
CA GLN A 82 4.53 -19.62 -7.79
C GLN A 82 4.41 -18.53 -8.85
N ALA A 83 3.71 -17.42 -8.56
CA ALA A 83 3.59 -16.30 -9.48
C ALA A 83 4.95 -15.64 -9.78
N LEU A 84 5.86 -15.61 -8.81
CA LEU A 84 7.21 -15.08 -8.99
C LEU A 84 8.15 -16.05 -9.71
N GLN A 85 7.90 -17.35 -9.76
CA GLN A 85 8.83 -18.28 -10.43
C GLN A 85 8.79 -18.17 -11.96
N ASP A 86 7.66 -17.76 -12.53
CA ASP A 86 7.52 -17.60 -13.98
C ASP A 86 8.38 -16.44 -14.49
N ARG A 87 9.19 -16.67 -15.51
CA ARG A 87 10.07 -15.65 -16.13
C ARG A 87 9.73 -15.40 -17.60
N ASN A 88 8.72 -16.08 -18.12
CA ASN A 88 8.38 -16.02 -19.53
C ASN A 88 7.17 -15.09 -19.73
N VAL A 89 7.42 -13.90 -20.27
CA VAL A 89 6.34 -12.98 -20.64
C VAL A 89 5.64 -13.57 -21.88
N PRO A 90 4.37 -13.99 -21.78
CA PRO A 90 3.78 -14.88 -22.78
C PRO A 90 3.38 -14.15 -24.07
N ASP A 91 3.05 -12.87 -23.99
CA ASP A 91 2.51 -12.10 -25.11
C ASP A 91 2.88 -10.61 -25.04
N LYS A 92 2.71 -9.94 -26.19
CA LYS A 92 3.03 -8.52 -26.35
C LYS A 92 2.19 -7.62 -25.45
N GLN A 93 0.94 -7.99 -25.18
CA GLN A 93 0.05 -7.18 -24.33
C GLN A 93 0.55 -7.17 -22.89
N GLN A 94 1.00 -8.32 -22.37
CA GLN A 94 1.59 -8.42 -21.04
C GLN A 94 2.93 -7.70 -20.93
N TRP A 95 3.73 -7.74 -22.00
CA TRP A 95 4.96 -6.95 -22.10
C TRP A 95 4.69 -5.44 -22.05
N GLU A 96 3.77 -4.95 -22.87
CA GLU A 96 3.36 -3.53 -22.88
C GLU A 96 2.75 -3.12 -21.53
N SER A 97 1.98 -4.00 -20.90
CA SER A 97 1.41 -3.78 -19.57
C SER A 97 2.49 -3.66 -18.49
N ALA A 98 3.52 -4.52 -18.55
CA ALA A 98 4.65 -4.51 -17.62
C ALA A 98 5.54 -3.28 -17.81
N THR A 99 5.85 -2.90 -19.06
CA THR A 99 6.60 -1.67 -19.36
C THR A 99 5.84 -0.43 -18.89
N LYS A 100 4.53 -0.35 -19.09
CA LYS A 100 3.71 0.75 -18.56
C LYS A 100 3.72 0.78 -17.03
N PHE A 101 3.69 -0.39 -16.38
CA PHE A 101 3.77 -0.47 -14.93
C PHE A 101 5.14 0.00 -14.40
N MET A 102 6.23 -0.47 -15.01
CA MET A 102 7.59 -0.01 -14.73
C MET A 102 7.72 1.51 -14.93
N GLU A 103 7.23 2.03 -16.05
CA GLU A 103 7.24 3.46 -16.36
C GLU A 103 6.54 4.28 -15.27
N ASN A 104 5.36 3.86 -14.84
CA ASN A 104 4.61 4.56 -13.79
C ASN A 104 5.35 4.55 -12.44
N VAL A 105 5.96 3.41 -12.06
CA VAL A 105 6.74 3.31 -10.82
C VAL A 105 7.96 4.22 -10.87
N LEU A 106 8.71 4.19 -11.98
CA LEU A 106 9.90 5.02 -12.18
C LEU A 106 9.55 6.51 -12.19
N ARG A 107 8.47 6.92 -12.86
CA ARG A 107 8.01 8.32 -12.88
C ARG A 107 7.63 8.81 -11.49
N LYS A 108 6.84 8.02 -10.75
CA LYS A 108 6.42 8.39 -9.39
C LYS A 108 7.61 8.55 -8.46
N GLU A 109 8.57 7.62 -8.51
CA GLU A 109 9.78 7.70 -7.70
C GLU A 109 10.66 8.89 -8.12
N LEU A 110 10.77 9.17 -9.43
CA LEU A 110 11.53 10.31 -9.94
C LEU A 110 10.91 11.64 -9.51
N GLU A 111 9.59 11.79 -9.63
CA GLU A 111 8.86 12.98 -9.19
C GLU A 111 9.04 13.21 -7.68
N HIS A 112 9.01 12.14 -6.87
CA HIS A 112 9.29 12.21 -5.44
C HIS A 112 10.71 12.71 -5.16
N GLU A 113 11.72 12.11 -5.77
CA GLU A 113 13.12 12.50 -5.56
C GLU A 113 13.45 13.90 -6.08
N GLU A 114 12.89 14.30 -7.23
CA GLU A 114 13.05 15.65 -7.76
C GLU A 114 12.37 16.68 -6.83
N SER A 115 11.18 16.38 -6.32
CA SER A 115 10.49 17.24 -5.34
C SER A 115 11.28 17.37 -4.04
N GLU A 116 11.82 16.27 -3.51
CA GLU A 116 12.68 16.26 -2.32
C GLU A 116 13.97 17.08 -2.55
N LEU A 117 14.66 16.88 -3.68
CA LEU A 117 15.85 17.65 -4.01
C LEU A 117 15.53 19.14 -4.18
N LEU A 118 14.43 19.47 -4.86
CA LEU A 118 13.98 20.86 -5.02
C LEU A 118 13.62 21.48 -3.67
N SER A 119 13.00 20.74 -2.74
CA SER A 119 12.69 21.25 -1.40
C SER A 119 13.96 21.50 -0.57
N ASN A 120 15.01 20.69 -0.76
CA ASN A 120 16.30 20.82 -0.08
C ASN A 120 17.17 21.95 -0.67
N ILE A 121 16.97 22.30 -1.94
CA ILE A 121 17.63 23.44 -2.59
C ILE A 121 16.79 24.73 -2.42
N ASN A 122 15.47 24.58 -2.32
CA ASN A 122 14.50 25.65 -2.23
C ASN A 122 13.47 25.37 -1.13
N GLN A 123 13.87 25.49 0.13
CA GLN A 123 12.88 25.53 1.20
C GLN A 123 11.99 26.76 1.00
N SER A 124 10.69 26.50 0.79
CA SER A 124 9.60 27.46 0.59
C SER A 124 9.48 28.13 -0.79
N SER A 125 9.07 27.35 -1.80
CA SER A 125 8.70 27.87 -3.15
C SER A 125 7.67 29.01 -3.13
N TRP A 126 6.66 28.99 -2.25
CA TRP A 126 5.66 30.07 -2.22
C TRP A 126 6.15 31.34 -1.51
N LYS A 127 6.92 31.23 -0.41
CA LYS A 127 7.51 32.39 0.29
C LYS A 127 8.62 33.07 -0.53
N LYS A 128 9.32 32.31 -1.37
CA LYS A 128 10.30 32.84 -2.35
C LYS A 128 9.62 33.54 -3.54
N LEU A 129 8.48 33.02 -4.02
CA LEU A 129 7.68 33.67 -5.09
C LEU A 129 7.14 35.05 -4.70
N ILE A 130 6.76 35.25 -3.44
CA ILE A 130 6.32 36.55 -2.90
C ILE A 130 7.48 37.42 -2.36
N GLY A 131 8.73 37.05 -2.63
CA GLY A 131 9.92 37.85 -2.28
C GLY A 131 10.24 37.94 -0.79
N LEU A 132 9.61 37.13 0.06
CA LEU A 132 9.68 37.25 1.52
C LEU A 132 10.87 36.51 2.17
N GLN A 133 11.61 35.67 1.44
CA GLN A 133 12.70 34.89 2.03
C GLN A 133 13.89 34.70 1.09
N ARG A 134 15.10 35.08 1.55
CA ARG A 134 16.37 34.84 0.84
C ARG A 134 16.83 33.39 1.04
N SER A 135 17.47 32.79 0.03
CA SER A 135 18.02 31.43 0.16
C SER A 135 19.05 31.33 1.27
N THR A 136 19.03 30.23 2.02
CA THR A 136 20.02 29.96 3.07
C THR A 136 21.40 29.72 2.43
N ILE A 137 22.47 29.86 3.24
CA ILE A 137 23.84 29.57 2.78
C ILE A 137 23.95 28.09 2.39
N GLU A 138 23.33 27.19 3.16
CA GLU A 138 23.34 25.75 2.89
C GLU A 138 22.62 25.39 1.58
N GLU A 139 21.46 26.01 1.29
CA GLU A 139 20.75 25.85 0.03
C GLU A 139 21.63 26.24 -1.17
N LYS A 140 22.34 27.37 -1.06
CA LYS A 140 23.28 27.81 -2.10
C LYS A 140 24.44 26.85 -2.26
N TYR A 141 24.99 26.34 -1.16
CA TYR A 141 26.08 25.37 -1.18
C TYR A 141 25.64 24.05 -1.82
N ARG A 142 24.44 23.57 -1.48
CA ARG A 142 23.85 22.36 -2.07
C ARG A 142 23.61 22.53 -3.57
N GLN A 143 23.11 23.69 -4.00
CA GLN A 143 22.91 24.00 -5.42
C GLN A 143 24.22 23.96 -6.23
N GLN A 144 25.31 24.52 -5.70
CA GLN A 144 26.60 24.47 -6.40
C GLN A 144 27.22 23.06 -6.35
N CYS A 145 27.05 22.35 -5.24
CA CYS A 145 27.46 20.95 -5.12
C CYS A 145 26.77 20.07 -6.17
N VAL A 146 25.44 20.21 -6.34
CA VAL A 146 24.69 19.51 -7.40
C VAL A 146 25.28 19.79 -8.78
N LYS A 147 25.58 21.04 -9.12
CA LYS A 147 26.19 21.39 -10.42
C LYS A 147 27.55 20.74 -10.65
N GLU A 148 28.40 20.66 -9.62
CA GLU A 148 29.69 19.96 -9.74
C GLU A 148 29.50 18.44 -9.88
N LEU A 149 28.53 17.86 -9.18
CA LEU A 149 28.21 16.43 -9.26
C LEU A 149 27.56 16.05 -10.60
N ASP A 150 26.75 16.94 -11.20
CA ASP A 150 26.21 16.75 -12.55
C ASP A 150 27.33 16.64 -13.60
N LYS A 151 28.42 17.40 -13.45
CA LYS A 151 29.60 17.28 -14.33
C LYS A 151 30.24 15.91 -14.21
N VAL A 152 30.35 15.36 -13.00
CA VAL A 152 30.86 14.00 -12.76
C VAL A 152 29.99 12.97 -13.48
N LEU A 153 28.66 13.08 -13.36
CA LEU A 153 27.74 12.19 -14.09
C LEU A 153 27.92 12.29 -15.61
N MET A 154 28.02 13.51 -16.16
CA MET A 154 28.24 13.72 -17.59
C MET A 154 29.55 13.09 -18.07
N SER A 155 30.65 13.27 -17.32
CA SER A 155 31.94 12.66 -17.64
C SER A 155 31.86 11.13 -17.63
N ARG A 156 31.19 10.53 -16.64
CA ARG A 156 30.99 9.08 -16.57
C ARG A 156 30.12 8.56 -17.72
N GLN A 157 29.06 9.29 -18.10
CA GLN A 157 28.24 8.92 -19.26
C GLN A 157 29.04 8.92 -20.57
N GLN A 158 29.90 9.92 -20.76
CA GLN A 158 30.74 10.01 -21.95
C GLN A 158 31.74 8.84 -22.02
N LEU A 159 32.35 8.47 -20.89
CA LEU A 159 33.25 7.31 -20.78
C LEU A 159 32.53 5.99 -21.09
N ASN A 160 31.31 5.80 -20.60
CA ASN A 160 30.51 4.60 -20.88
C ASN A 160 30.18 4.49 -22.38
N GLN A 161 29.88 5.60 -23.05
CA GLN A 161 29.60 5.60 -24.49
C GLN A 161 30.84 5.25 -25.33
N THR A 162 32.03 5.75 -24.96
CA THR A 162 33.27 5.50 -25.71
C THR A 162 33.82 4.10 -25.51
N THR A 163 33.65 3.52 -24.32
CA THR A 163 34.17 2.19 -24.00
C THR A 163 33.28 1.04 -24.47
N LYS A 164 32.07 1.32 -24.99
CA LYS A 164 31.01 0.32 -25.28
C LYS A 164 30.72 -0.64 -24.12
N ALA A 165 31.20 -0.32 -22.92
CA ALA A 165 30.86 -1.02 -21.71
C ALA A 165 29.49 -0.49 -21.30
N ASN A 166 28.45 -1.29 -21.53
CA ASN A 166 27.08 -1.02 -21.09
C ASN A 166 27.02 -1.18 -19.55
N GLN A 167 27.85 -0.44 -18.84
CA GLN A 167 28.15 -0.62 -17.43
C GLN A 167 27.32 0.36 -16.62
N VAL A 168 26.56 -0.17 -15.66
CA VAL A 168 25.82 0.62 -14.69
C VAL A 168 26.78 1.61 -14.04
N LEU A 169 26.46 2.90 -14.14
CA LEU A 169 27.22 3.97 -13.49
C LEU A 169 27.37 3.65 -12.01
N ARG A 170 28.58 3.73 -11.46
CA ARG A 170 28.85 3.40 -10.05
C ARG A 170 28.00 4.29 -9.13
N SER A 171 27.36 3.73 -8.11
CA SER A 171 26.53 4.50 -7.17
C SER A 171 27.34 5.30 -6.14
N ILE A 172 28.65 5.07 -6.06
CA ILE A 172 29.55 5.69 -5.09
C ILE A 172 30.54 6.58 -5.84
N LEU A 173 30.93 7.71 -5.23
CA LEU A 173 32.02 8.56 -5.70
C LEU A 173 33.36 7.91 -5.36
N ASP A 174 34.26 7.86 -6.34
CA ASP A 174 35.64 7.46 -6.08
C ASP A 174 36.40 8.61 -5.36
N GLN A 175 37.49 8.29 -4.66
CA GLN A 175 38.23 9.28 -3.86
C GLN A 175 38.72 10.47 -4.69
N ASP A 176 39.11 10.23 -5.94
CA ASP A 176 39.58 11.28 -6.85
C ASP A 176 38.44 12.21 -7.28
N GLU A 177 37.25 11.67 -7.53
CA GLU A 177 36.06 12.46 -7.87
C GLU A 177 35.60 13.29 -6.68
N LEU A 178 35.55 12.70 -5.49
CA LEU A 178 35.22 13.40 -4.25
C LEU A 178 36.21 14.55 -3.99
N THR A 179 37.51 14.28 -4.15
CA THR A 179 38.56 15.30 -4.00
C THR A 179 38.42 16.41 -5.02
N THR A 180 38.08 16.07 -6.26
CA THR A 180 37.88 17.04 -7.36
C THR A 180 36.69 17.95 -7.08
N VAL A 181 35.53 17.37 -6.74
CA VAL A 181 34.32 18.13 -6.40
C VAL A 181 34.60 19.05 -5.21
N LYS A 182 35.28 18.55 -4.17
CA LYS A 182 35.64 19.35 -3.00
C LYS A 182 36.53 20.54 -3.35
N LYS A 183 37.59 20.33 -4.14
CA LYS A 183 38.49 21.39 -4.59
C LYS A 183 37.77 22.43 -5.46
N ASN A 184 36.87 22.00 -6.34
CA ASN A 184 36.07 22.91 -7.18
C ASN A 184 35.14 23.80 -6.33
N LEU A 185 34.51 23.24 -5.30
CA LEU A 185 33.69 23.99 -4.36
C LEU A 185 34.52 24.98 -3.53
N GLN A 186 35.69 24.56 -3.04
CA GLN A 186 36.61 25.45 -2.31
C GLN A 186 37.10 26.61 -3.17
N ALA A 187 37.36 26.39 -4.46
CA ALA A 187 37.70 27.46 -5.41
C ALA A 187 36.55 28.49 -5.58
N GLN A 188 35.30 28.06 -5.38
CA GLN A 188 34.11 28.91 -5.35
C GLN A 188 33.85 29.54 -3.96
N LYS A 189 34.79 29.42 -3.02
CA LYS A 189 34.68 29.84 -1.61
C LYS A 189 33.54 29.13 -0.86
N ILE A 190 33.28 27.87 -1.22
CA ILE A 190 32.31 27.00 -0.57
C ILE A 190 33.08 25.90 0.15
N ASP A 191 33.05 25.92 1.48
CA ASP A 191 33.66 24.89 2.32
C ASP A 191 32.58 23.95 2.87
N VAL A 192 32.66 22.68 2.48
CA VAL A 192 31.69 21.64 2.83
C VAL A 192 32.40 20.35 3.22
N SER A 193 31.76 19.56 4.07
CA SER A 193 32.27 18.25 4.47
C SER A 193 32.16 17.22 3.35
N ASN A 194 32.95 16.14 3.44
CA ASN A 194 32.83 15.02 2.50
C ASN A 194 31.46 14.32 2.63
N GLU A 195 30.90 14.29 3.83
CA GLU A 195 29.55 13.76 4.11
C GLU A 195 28.48 14.55 3.35
N PHE A 196 28.55 15.88 3.39
CA PHE A 196 27.63 16.74 2.64
C PHE A 196 27.66 16.46 1.12
N ILE A 197 28.86 16.26 0.56
CA ILE A 197 29.03 15.93 -0.86
C ILE A 197 28.45 14.54 -1.16
N ASN A 198 28.74 13.54 -0.32
CA ASN A 198 28.24 12.18 -0.50
C ASN A 198 26.71 12.10 -0.39
N ASP A 199 26.11 12.78 0.59
CA ASP A 199 24.65 12.83 0.74
C ASP A 199 23.98 13.49 -0.46
N THR A 200 24.57 14.57 -0.96
CA THR A 200 24.08 15.25 -2.17
C THR A 200 24.24 14.34 -3.39
N TRP A 201 25.36 13.62 -3.49
CA TRP A 201 25.62 12.66 -4.56
C TRP A 201 24.60 11.53 -4.60
N GLN A 202 24.24 10.93 -3.46
CA GLN A 202 23.27 9.83 -3.45
C GLN A 202 21.94 10.24 -4.08
N ARG A 203 21.48 11.47 -3.81
CA ARG A 203 20.24 12.02 -4.41
C ARG A 203 20.39 12.31 -5.90
N VAL A 204 21.47 13.01 -6.28
CA VAL A 204 21.77 13.35 -7.69
C VAL A 204 21.91 12.08 -8.54
N TYR A 205 22.65 11.09 -8.05
CA TYR A 205 22.79 9.79 -8.68
C TYR A 205 21.44 9.06 -8.79
N LYS A 206 20.61 9.04 -7.73
CA LYS A 206 19.30 8.36 -7.77
C LYS A 206 18.38 8.96 -8.83
N ILE A 207 18.30 10.29 -8.92
CA ILE A 207 17.51 10.99 -9.96
C ILE A 207 18.02 10.64 -11.36
N HIS A 208 19.34 10.67 -11.55
CA HIS A 208 19.97 10.32 -12.82
C HIS A 208 19.70 8.86 -13.22
N PHE A 209 19.86 7.94 -12.27
CA PHE A 209 19.58 6.53 -12.42
C PHE A 209 18.11 6.29 -12.83
N LEU A 210 17.16 6.96 -12.16
CA LEU A 210 15.74 6.85 -12.47
C LEU A 210 15.43 7.39 -13.89
N LYS A 211 15.99 8.55 -14.27
CA LYS A 211 15.85 9.10 -15.63
C LYS A 211 16.39 8.16 -16.70
N HIS A 212 17.56 7.57 -16.45
CA HIS A 212 18.17 6.61 -17.36
C HIS A 212 17.29 5.36 -17.54
N ASN A 213 16.86 4.75 -16.44
CA ASN A 213 15.98 3.57 -16.48
C ASN A 213 14.61 3.87 -17.12
N LEU A 214 14.10 5.09 -16.95
CA LEU A 214 12.87 5.53 -17.60
C LEU A 214 13.03 5.58 -19.12
N MET A 215 14.17 6.06 -19.62
CA MET A 215 14.49 6.03 -21.05
C MET A 215 14.58 4.59 -21.56
N THR A 216 15.34 3.73 -20.87
CA THR A 216 15.47 2.31 -21.23
C THR A 216 14.11 1.60 -21.24
N CYS A 217 13.21 1.91 -20.30
CA CYS A 217 11.85 1.38 -20.27
C CYS A 217 11.04 1.75 -21.53
N ILE A 218 11.17 3.00 -21.99
CA ILE A 218 10.49 3.48 -23.20
C ILE A 218 11.01 2.73 -24.43
N ASP A 219 12.32 2.51 -24.51
CA ASP A 219 12.94 1.73 -25.58
C ASP A 219 12.44 0.28 -25.54
N CYS A 220 12.50 -0.38 -24.38
CA CYS A 220 12.08 -1.77 -24.18
C CYS A 220 10.62 -2.04 -24.59
N ARG A 221 9.73 -1.05 -24.54
CA ARG A 221 8.33 -1.20 -24.97
C ARG A 221 8.17 -1.79 -26.38
N ARG A 222 9.10 -1.49 -27.30
CA ARG A 222 9.05 -1.99 -28.69
C ARG A 222 9.81 -3.30 -28.91
N PHE A 223 10.47 -3.84 -27.89
CA PHE A 223 11.44 -4.94 -28.03
C PHE A 223 10.88 -6.34 -27.75
N PHE A 224 9.57 -6.50 -27.55
CA PHE A 224 8.97 -7.82 -27.29
C PHE A 224 9.35 -8.89 -28.34
N TYR A 225 9.38 -8.51 -29.62
CA TYR A 225 9.75 -9.45 -30.69
C TYR A 225 11.18 -10.01 -30.52
N TYR A 226 12.14 -9.17 -30.11
CA TYR A 226 13.52 -9.57 -29.88
C TYR A 226 13.66 -10.41 -28.62
N TYR A 227 12.94 -10.02 -27.55
CA TYR A 227 12.83 -10.80 -26.32
C TYR A 227 12.36 -12.24 -26.60
N GLN A 228 11.26 -12.40 -27.36
CA GLN A 228 10.69 -13.73 -27.65
C GLN A 228 11.63 -14.62 -28.48
N LYS A 229 12.50 -14.03 -29.31
CA LYS A 229 13.49 -14.74 -30.12
C LYS A 229 14.80 -15.03 -29.39
N GLY A 230 14.95 -14.55 -28.16
CA GLY A 230 16.19 -14.71 -27.38
C GLY A 230 17.37 -13.91 -27.92
N PHE A 231 17.11 -12.85 -28.70
CA PHE A 231 18.19 -11.99 -29.22
C PHE A 231 18.64 -11.00 -28.14
N SER A 232 19.78 -11.29 -27.50
CA SER A 232 20.44 -10.39 -26.53
C SER A 232 21.51 -9.49 -27.16
N ASP A 233 21.93 -9.76 -28.40
CA ASP A 233 23.11 -9.13 -29.02
C ASP A 233 22.86 -7.72 -29.59
N GLN A 234 21.63 -7.20 -29.51
CA GLN A 234 21.25 -5.85 -29.98
C GLN A 234 21.59 -4.75 -28.95
N GLY A 235 22.18 -5.09 -27.80
CA GLY A 235 22.68 -4.11 -26.82
C GLY A 235 21.62 -3.45 -25.93
N LEU A 236 20.33 -3.78 -26.08
CA LEU A 236 19.27 -3.37 -25.17
C LEU A 236 18.90 -4.53 -24.23
N ASP A 237 19.19 -4.37 -22.95
CA ASP A 237 18.77 -5.33 -21.92
C ASP A 237 17.42 -4.91 -21.34
N CYS A 238 16.43 -5.81 -21.40
CA CYS A 238 15.08 -5.59 -20.88
C CYS A 238 14.71 -6.57 -19.76
N HIS A 239 15.70 -7.12 -19.03
CA HIS A 239 15.45 -7.99 -17.89
C HIS A 239 14.56 -7.34 -16.82
N GLU A 240 14.65 -6.02 -16.62
CA GLU A 240 13.80 -5.26 -15.70
C GLU A 240 12.31 -5.39 -16.08
N VAL A 241 11.98 -5.43 -17.37
CA VAL A 241 10.59 -5.60 -17.82
C VAL A 241 10.03 -6.95 -17.35
N VAL A 242 10.84 -8.00 -17.43
CA VAL A 242 10.47 -9.34 -16.93
C VAL A 242 10.28 -9.31 -15.42
N PHE A 243 11.13 -8.59 -14.68
CA PHE A 243 10.98 -8.40 -13.23
C PHE A 243 9.66 -7.68 -12.89
N PHE A 244 9.37 -6.55 -13.54
CA PHE A 244 8.15 -5.78 -13.29
C PHE A 244 6.89 -6.54 -13.71
N TRP A 245 6.97 -7.38 -14.77
CA TRP A 245 5.89 -8.29 -15.13
C TRP A 245 5.60 -9.30 -14.02
N ARG A 246 6.63 -9.97 -13.48
CA ARG A 246 6.52 -10.91 -12.35
C ARG A 246 5.87 -10.27 -11.13
N LEU A 247 6.37 -9.09 -10.77
CA LEU A 247 5.86 -8.32 -9.64
C LEU A 247 4.38 -7.96 -9.82
N LYS A 248 4.03 -7.39 -10.99
CA LYS A 248 2.65 -7.02 -11.33
C LYS A 248 1.71 -8.23 -11.28
N ARG A 249 2.09 -9.31 -11.96
CA ARG A 249 1.30 -10.55 -12.02
C ARG A 249 1.08 -11.13 -10.62
N MET A 250 2.13 -11.17 -9.79
CA MET A 250 2.03 -11.65 -8.42
C MET A 250 1.04 -10.80 -7.61
N ILE A 251 1.09 -9.47 -7.71
CA ILE A 251 0.15 -8.57 -7.03
C ILE A 251 -1.29 -8.82 -7.50
N GLU A 252 -1.51 -8.97 -8.81
CA GLU A 252 -2.84 -9.22 -9.40
C GLU A 252 -3.43 -10.57 -8.95
N ILE A 253 -2.65 -11.65 -9.02
CA ILE A 253 -3.08 -12.98 -8.57
C ILE A 253 -3.37 -12.95 -7.06
N THR A 254 -2.51 -12.31 -6.28
CA THR A 254 -2.70 -12.16 -4.83
C THR A 254 -3.98 -11.40 -4.50
N SER A 255 -4.23 -10.28 -5.17
CA SER A 255 -5.46 -9.49 -4.97
C SER A 255 -6.71 -10.31 -5.28
N ASN A 256 -6.69 -11.08 -6.38
CA ASN A 256 -7.78 -11.99 -6.72
C ASN A 256 -7.96 -13.10 -5.67
N ALA A 257 -6.88 -13.68 -5.16
CA ALA A 257 -6.93 -14.69 -4.11
C ALA A 257 -7.54 -14.15 -2.81
N ILE A 258 -7.14 -12.95 -2.36
CA ILE A 258 -7.72 -12.30 -1.17
C ILE A 258 -9.21 -12.03 -1.40
N ARG A 259 -9.60 -11.51 -2.57
CA ARG A 259 -11.01 -11.28 -2.90
C ARG A 259 -11.83 -12.57 -2.82
N GLN A 260 -11.29 -13.68 -3.31
CA GLN A 260 -11.92 -14.99 -3.20
C GLN A 260 -12.00 -15.47 -1.75
N GLN A 261 -10.94 -15.28 -0.95
CA GLN A 261 -10.97 -15.61 0.48
C GLN A 261 -12.05 -14.80 1.21
N ILE A 262 -12.14 -13.50 0.96
CA ILE A 262 -13.19 -12.63 1.51
C ILE A 262 -14.58 -13.19 1.15
N SER A 263 -14.86 -13.30 -0.15
CA SER A 263 -16.19 -13.65 -0.64
C SER A 263 -16.64 -15.07 -0.24
N ASN A 264 -15.74 -16.04 -0.32
CA ASN A 264 -16.10 -17.46 -0.16
C ASN A 264 -15.96 -17.96 1.28
N ILE A 265 -15.08 -17.35 2.08
CA ILE A 265 -14.70 -17.84 3.41
C ILE A 265 -15.01 -16.80 4.47
N GLU A 266 -14.34 -15.64 4.43
CA GLU A 266 -14.33 -14.72 5.57
C GLU A 266 -15.68 -14.04 5.80
N THR A 267 -16.45 -13.74 4.75
CA THR A 267 -17.83 -13.24 4.92
C THR A 267 -18.68 -14.22 5.74
N ARG A 268 -18.63 -15.52 5.43
CA ARG A 268 -19.40 -16.55 6.16
C ARG A 268 -18.87 -16.82 7.56
N ARG A 269 -17.59 -16.58 7.81
CA ARG A 269 -16.98 -16.66 9.14
C ARG A 269 -17.44 -15.48 10.00
N LEU A 270 -17.36 -14.28 9.45
CA LEU A 270 -17.85 -13.06 10.08
C LEU A 270 -19.35 -13.15 10.38
N GLU A 271 -20.17 -13.66 9.46
CA GLU A 271 -21.61 -13.87 9.70
C GLU A 271 -21.90 -14.79 10.88
N ARG A 272 -21.09 -15.86 11.06
CA ARG A 272 -21.22 -16.74 12.22
C ARG A 272 -20.79 -16.05 13.50
N GLU A 273 -19.66 -15.35 13.47
CA GLU A 273 -19.20 -14.57 14.63
C GLU A 273 -20.20 -13.48 15.04
N VAL A 274 -20.87 -12.83 14.08
CA VAL A 274 -21.95 -11.87 14.36
C VAL A 274 -23.09 -12.54 15.12
N LYS A 275 -23.48 -13.77 14.74
CA LYS A 275 -24.52 -14.52 15.45
C LYS A 275 -24.06 -14.88 16.86
N ASP A 276 -22.85 -15.40 17.00
CA ASP A 276 -22.29 -15.75 18.32
C ASP A 276 -22.20 -14.52 19.24
N ILE A 277 -21.81 -13.35 18.70
CA ILE A 277 -21.79 -12.08 19.44
C ILE A 277 -23.20 -11.65 19.84
N LEU A 278 -24.19 -11.79 18.95
CA LEU A 278 -25.58 -11.46 19.27
C LEU A 278 -26.15 -12.40 20.33
N ASP A 279 -25.81 -13.68 20.31
CA ASP A 279 -26.22 -14.66 21.30
C ASP A 279 -25.58 -14.34 22.67
N ASP A 280 -24.29 -13.98 22.70
CA ASP A 280 -23.60 -13.48 23.89
C ASP A 280 -24.30 -12.24 24.47
N PHE A 281 -24.63 -11.27 23.59
CA PHE A 281 -25.29 -10.03 24.01
C PHE A 281 -26.72 -10.29 24.49
N SER A 282 -27.42 -11.28 23.92
CA SER A 282 -28.75 -11.67 24.35
C SER A 282 -28.74 -12.34 25.74
N GLY A 283 -27.64 -12.98 26.14
CA GLY A 283 -27.49 -13.59 27.46
C GLY A 283 -27.21 -12.58 28.58
N ASP A 284 -26.80 -11.36 28.25
CA ASP A 284 -26.54 -10.29 29.22
C ASP A 284 -27.72 -9.31 29.28
N GLU A 285 -28.61 -9.52 30.26
CA GLU A 285 -29.79 -8.68 30.48
C GLU A 285 -29.41 -7.20 30.75
N THR A 286 -28.24 -6.94 31.35
CA THR A 286 -27.80 -5.57 31.61
C THR A 286 -27.34 -4.87 30.33
N LEU A 287 -26.58 -5.58 29.50
CA LEU A 287 -26.12 -5.08 28.20
C LEU A 287 -27.31 -4.89 27.25
N LYS A 288 -28.23 -5.85 27.22
CA LYS A 288 -29.46 -5.79 26.41
C LYS A 288 -30.33 -4.59 26.78
N ALA A 289 -30.60 -4.38 28.08
CA ALA A 289 -31.32 -3.21 28.57
C ALA A 289 -30.56 -1.90 28.27
N ASN A 290 -29.23 -1.95 28.18
CA ASN A 290 -28.40 -0.79 27.85
C ASN A 290 -28.38 -0.44 26.37
N LEU A 291 -28.39 -1.44 25.48
CA LEU A 291 -28.23 -1.28 24.03
C LEU A 291 -29.55 -1.13 23.28
N LEU A 292 -30.66 -1.65 23.83
CA LEU A 292 -31.99 -1.54 23.26
C LEU A 292 -32.82 -0.58 24.11
N LYS A 293 -32.57 0.72 23.97
CA LYS A 293 -33.24 1.78 24.73
C LYS A 293 -34.13 2.65 23.85
N GLY A 294 -35.17 3.21 24.44
CA GLY A 294 -35.99 4.27 23.85
C GLY A 294 -37.47 4.11 24.08
N LYS A 295 -38.24 5.19 23.85
CA LYS A 295 -39.69 5.26 24.15
C LYS A 295 -40.51 4.08 23.61
N ARG A 296 -40.13 3.52 22.46
CA ARG A 296 -40.81 2.36 21.86
C ARG A 296 -40.50 1.05 22.58
N VAL A 297 -39.29 0.89 23.12
CA VAL A 297 -38.93 -0.26 23.98
C VAL A 297 -39.68 -0.15 25.30
N ASP A 298 -39.66 1.03 25.93
CA ASP A 298 -40.36 1.29 27.18
C ASP A 298 -41.87 0.99 27.03
N LEU A 299 -42.49 1.49 25.95
CA LEU A 299 -43.90 1.23 25.64
C LEU A 299 -44.19 -0.25 25.38
N ALA A 300 -43.29 -0.97 24.72
CA ALA A 300 -43.45 -2.40 24.47
C ALA A 300 -43.32 -3.22 25.77
N GLU A 301 -42.42 -2.83 26.67
CA GLU A 301 -42.31 -3.43 28.00
C GLU A 301 -43.57 -3.17 28.84
N GLU A 302 -44.09 -1.94 28.85
CA GLU A 302 -45.32 -1.59 29.53
C GLU A 302 -46.50 -2.41 28.98
N LEU A 303 -46.64 -2.51 27.66
CA LEU A 303 -47.65 -3.35 27.01
C LEU A 303 -47.54 -4.82 27.43
N LYS A 304 -46.32 -5.36 27.55
CA LYS A 304 -46.10 -6.74 28.02
C LYS A 304 -46.53 -6.90 29.48
N ARG A 305 -46.22 -5.94 30.35
CA ARG A 305 -46.68 -5.94 31.75
C ARG A 305 -48.20 -5.88 31.84
N VAL A 306 -48.84 -5.03 31.03
CA VAL A 306 -50.31 -4.92 30.99
C VAL A 306 -50.95 -6.25 30.56
N ARG A 307 -50.42 -6.91 29.52
CA ARG A 307 -50.91 -8.24 29.11
C ARG A 307 -50.78 -9.29 30.21
N GLN A 308 -49.65 -9.32 30.91
CA GLN A 308 -49.46 -10.25 32.04
C GLN A 308 -50.45 -10.00 33.17
N VAL A 309 -50.79 -8.73 33.44
CA VAL A 309 -51.83 -8.39 34.43
C VAL A 309 -53.21 -8.85 33.95
N GLN A 310 -53.52 -8.70 32.66
CA GLN A 310 -54.76 -9.19 32.06
C GLN A 310 -54.87 -10.71 32.15
N GLU A 311 -53.82 -11.46 31.78
CA GLU A 311 -53.78 -12.93 31.87
C GLU A 311 -54.03 -13.39 33.33
N LYS A 312 -53.37 -12.77 34.31
CA LYS A 312 -53.60 -13.10 35.73
C LYS A 312 -55.00 -12.74 36.23
N LEU A 313 -55.60 -11.68 35.72
CA LEU A 313 -56.98 -11.31 36.05
C LEU A 313 -57.98 -12.31 35.44
N GLU A 314 -57.73 -12.79 34.23
CA GLU A 314 -58.53 -13.84 33.59
C GLU A 314 -58.42 -15.15 34.37
N GLU A 315 -57.21 -15.57 34.74
CA GLU A 315 -56.98 -16.74 35.62
C GLU A 315 -57.72 -16.61 36.97
N PHE A 316 -57.72 -15.42 37.57
CA PHE A 316 -58.42 -15.15 38.82
C PHE A 316 -59.95 -15.19 38.66
N ILE A 317 -60.49 -14.65 37.56
CA ILE A 317 -61.94 -14.71 37.26
C ILE A 317 -62.37 -16.16 37.03
N GLU A 318 -61.54 -16.96 36.34
CA GLU A 318 -61.81 -18.38 36.11
C GLU A 318 -61.76 -19.19 37.41
N ALA A 319 -60.81 -18.90 38.30
CA ALA A 319 -60.76 -19.47 39.65
C ALA A 319 -61.99 -19.09 40.50
N LEU A 320 -62.45 -17.84 40.44
CA LEU A 320 -63.66 -17.39 41.15
C LEU A 320 -64.94 -18.03 40.62
N ASN A 321 -65.02 -18.30 39.32
CA ASN A 321 -66.18 -18.97 38.72
C ASN A 321 -66.21 -20.47 38.98
N THR A 322 -65.09 -21.08 39.38
CA THR A 322 -65.00 -22.49 39.76
C THR A 322 -65.22 -22.74 41.25
N GLU A 323 -65.21 -21.70 42.10
CA GLU A 323 -65.56 -21.76 43.53
C GLU A 323 -67.06 -21.48 43.85
N LYS A 324 -67.92 -21.33 42.83
CA LYS A 324 -69.39 -21.34 42.96
C LYS A 324 -69.96 -22.67 42.51
#